data_AF-A0A084AXA3-F1
#
_entry.id   AF-A0A084AXA3-F1
#
_cell.length_a   1.000
_cell.length_b   1.000
_cell.length_c   1.000
_cell.angle_alpha   90.00
_cell.angle_beta   90.00
_cell.angle_gamma   90.00
#
_symmetry.space_group_name_H-M   'P 1'
#
loop_
_entity.id
_entity.type
_entity.pdbx_description
1 polymer ?
#
loop_
_entity_poly.entity_id
_entity_poly.type
_entity_poly.pdbx_seq_one_letter_code
_entity_poly.pdbx_strand_id
1 'polypeptide(L)'
;MKSTSILRPLSLTLYVGLAVQAACLQPDIRADTNRDGFVDIEGQSDVYGKASWSEKRGAIFLPNVGDKYNRCSDTDLNGIPLSNDEMAFCSDASGHLLLAPEYIAPIRTVPMGNISPNVTAHVYATPRAAYERVRIFVLDNLAMPNSTDSWRLVDKEFNFNATQLAAGLVLGIDGREFVKESEIWDGHVTVKFDVYPTPGSDDHHSDSVALKVAPVLTHHHLQQVETLVTTYANETRPIQQYFVEQMDAAREIAGIENDLLLFNQSPDVWAQDIVEPAYASMPGPDGPIAIRIFLRSAQSTRTGGRQIFEQMQGPGIGGFQPGGASGWGFAASGFGYHTINSYGNLETIPPHRTKRGVNYKAGRVIQGKHYDTYPSQAVRDLIFSNGVQSTLFLETGWLRVGHVDEFIQFLPYDNELGWTIGIASPNEGVRIYQEALDAGHGDLPAFSFDAEAQLDRFNRTAPAKLNMTISDVLNNQTLMDVNAYSQKWIDWNLEVLLAEIPLAREDVIHVPGMYMDRSTGGVYVNSDGLSYSWPPVLQGEYQVGAFFPGPINGVVIGSHYISPNPFGPVIDGVDVLSKAVEEVYARAGMNVTFVDDFYSHHMSSGEVHCGSNTLRQTDMVWWE
;
A
#
# COMPACT_ATOMS: atom_id res chain seq x y z
N MET A 1 39.26 68.23 77.14
CA MET A 1 38.77 69.60 76.84
C MET A 1 38.07 69.57 75.49
N LYS A 2 36.82 70.06 75.48
CA LYS A 2 35.96 70.58 74.40
C LYS A 2 36.38 70.34 72.94
N SER A 3 35.52 69.64 72.17
CA SER A 3 34.69 70.13 71.04
C SER A 3 35.51 70.47 69.77
N THR A 4 35.21 70.00 68.56
CA THR A 4 33.95 70.23 67.81
C THR A 4 33.85 69.28 66.62
N SER A 5 32.62 68.89 66.30
CA SER A 5 32.19 68.13 65.12
C SER A 5 32.12 68.99 63.85
N ILE A 6 32.42 68.39 62.69
CA ILE A 6 31.86 68.82 61.38
C ILE A 6 31.44 67.56 60.61
N LEU A 7 30.12 67.42 60.42
CA LEU A 7 29.50 66.46 59.50
C LEU A 7 29.74 66.88 58.04
N ARG A 8 30.02 65.92 57.17
CA ARG A 8 29.82 66.02 55.71
C ARG A 8 28.85 64.91 55.28
N PRO A 9 27.83 65.19 54.45
CA PRO A 9 26.95 64.15 53.93
C PRO A 9 27.63 63.44 52.75
N LEU A 10 27.71 62.11 52.80
CA LEU A 10 27.90 61.29 51.60
C LEU A 10 26.52 61.12 50.95
N SER A 11 26.29 61.81 49.84
CA SER A 11 25.18 61.50 48.93
C SER A 11 25.50 60.19 48.20
N LEU A 12 24.75 59.14 48.52
CA LEU A 12 24.78 57.87 47.80
C LEU A 12 23.89 58.02 46.56
N THR A 13 24.49 58.27 45.40
CA THR A 13 23.77 58.30 44.13
C THR A 13 23.47 56.87 43.70
N LEU A 14 22.21 56.45 43.90
CA LEU A 14 21.69 55.17 43.42
C LEU A 14 21.54 55.26 41.89
N TYR A 15 22.51 54.74 41.13
CA TYR A 15 22.33 54.49 39.71
C TYR A 15 21.35 53.32 39.55
N VAL A 16 20.07 53.63 39.36
CA VAL A 16 19.12 52.67 38.79
C VAL A 16 19.48 52.56 37.31
N GLY A 17 20.39 51.63 36.99
CA GLY A 17 20.59 51.19 35.63
C GLY A 17 19.33 50.45 35.20
N LEU A 18 18.48 51.12 34.41
CA LEU A 18 17.53 50.44 33.55
C LEU A 18 18.35 49.64 32.54
N ALA A 19 18.65 48.39 32.88
CA ALA A 19 19.02 47.40 31.88
C ALA A 19 17.79 47.22 30.98
N VAL A 20 17.74 47.98 29.90
CA VAL A 20 16.90 47.63 28.76
C VAL A 20 17.48 46.31 28.26
N GLN A 21 16.88 45.19 28.64
CA GLN A 21 17.08 43.94 27.92
C GLN A 21 16.71 44.24 26.48
N ALA A 22 17.71 44.39 25.62
CA ALA A 22 17.49 44.31 24.18
C ALA A 22 16.78 42.98 23.96
N ALA A 23 15.54 43.02 23.46
CA ALA A 23 14.82 41.81 23.10
C ALA A 23 15.72 41.05 22.13
N CYS A 24 16.19 39.88 22.55
CA CYS A 24 17.01 39.03 21.70
C CYS A 24 16.16 38.64 20.50
N LEU A 25 16.68 38.83 19.29
CA LEU A 25 16.01 38.36 18.08
C LEU A 25 15.93 36.83 18.15
N GLN A 26 14.73 36.31 18.39
CA GLN A 26 14.52 34.87 18.59
C GLN A 26 13.51 34.37 17.55
N PRO A 27 13.98 33.79 16.44
CA PRO A 27 13.13 33.07 15.50
C PRO A 27 12.44 31.90 16.21
N ASP A 28 11.16 31.68 15.90
CA ASP A 28 10.40 30.52 16.39
C ASP A 28 9.49 30.02 15.25
N ILE A 29 9.88 28.90 14.63
CA ILE A 29 9.11 28.18 13.61
C ILE A 29 8.54 26.89 14.19
N ARG A 30 7.27 26.60 13.91
CA ARG A 30 6.52 25.47 14.48
C ARG A 30 5.77 24.70 13.40
N ALA A 31 5.56 23.43 13.65
CA ALA A 31 4.69 22.52 12.90
C ALA A 31 4.05 21.55 13.90
N ASP A 32 3.06 20.76 13.46
CA ASP A 32 2.36 19.77 14.29
C ASP A 32 3.28 18.60 14.67
N THR A 33 4.14 18.82 15.66
CA THR A 33 5.18 17.88 16.07
C THR A 33 4.67 16.83 17.04
N ASN A 34 3.60 17.11 17.77
CA ASN A 34 2.91 16.13 18.61
C ASN A 34 1.83 15.33 17.86
N ARG A 35 1.55 15.65 16.59
CA ARG A 35 0.68 14.91 15.66
C ARG A 35 -0.79 14.94 16.08
N ASP A 36 -1.24 16.05 16.65
CA ASP A 36 -2.63 16.24 17.08
C ASP A 36 -3.52 16.93 16.04
N GLY A 37 -2.97 17.24 14.85
CA GLY A 37 -3.66 17.89 13.76
C GLY A 37 -3.59 19.42 13.78
N PHE A 38 -2.95 20.02 14.78
CA PHE A 38 -2.84 21.47 14.94
C PHE A 38 -1.39 21.93 15.12
N VAL A 39 -1.11 23.18 14.74
CA VAL A 39 0.19 23.82 15.03
C VAL A 39 -0.01 24.78 16.20
N ASP A 40 0.56 24.45 17.35
CA ASP A 40 0.47 25.28 18.55
C ASP A 40 1.49 26.43 18.53
N ILE A 41 1.01 27.65 18.33
CA ILE A 41 1.84 28.88 18.37
C ILE A 41 1.76 29.66 19.68
N GLU A 42 0.82 29.32 20.56
CA GLU A 42 0.58 30.05 21.82
C GLU A 42 1.19 29.31 23.02
N GLY A 43 1.05 27.99 23.04
CA GLY A 43 1.53 27.09 24.06
C GLY A 43 2.93 26.54 23.77
N GLN A 44 3.16 25.31 24.22
CA GLN A 44 4.45 24.63 24.21
C GLN A 44 4.40 23.22 23.59
N SER A 45 3.24 22.75 23.11
CA SER A 45 3.09 21.37 22.64
C SER A 45 3.96 21.08 21.41
N ASP A 46 4.30 22.13 20.64
CA ASP A 46 5.14 22.09 19.44
C ASP A 46 6.53 22.74 19.58
N VAL A 47 6.95 23.03 20.81
CA VAL A 47 8.26 23.69 21.06
C VAL A 47 9.37 22.68 21.30
N TYR A 48 9.13 21.72 22.19
CA TYR A 48 10.17 20.78 22.62
C TYR A 48 10.62 19.87 21.47
N GLY A 49 11.93 19.73 21.24
CA GLY A 49 12.50 18.76 20.30
C GLY A 49 12.09 18.93 18.82
N LYS A 50 11.45 20.04 18.45
CA LYS A 50 10.87 20.26 17.13
C LYS A 50 11.88 20.21 15.97
N ALA A 51 13.16 20.45 16.25
CA ALA A 51 14.24 20.38 15.27
C ALA A 51 14.73 18.94 14.97
N SER A 52 14.09 17.91 15.56
CA SER A 52 14.42 16.50 15.35
C SER A 52 13.17 15.67 15.11
N TRP A 53 13.25 14.71 14.19
CA TRP A 53 12.16 13.77 13.91
C TRP A 53 12.44 12.41 14.56
N SER A 54 11.40 11.77 15.09
CA SER A 54 11.44 10.44 15.68
C SER A 54 10.11 9.72 15.47
N GLU A 55 10.05 8.41 15.75
CA GLU A 55 8.80 7.66 15.70
C GLU A 55 7.69 8.22 16.60
N LYS A 56 8.03 8.97 17.67
CA LYS A 56 7.05 9.51 18.63
C LYS A 56 6.73 10.99 18.45
N ARG A 57 7.53 11.71 17.66
CA ARG A 57 7.46 13.17 17.59
C ARG A 57 8.12 13.70 16.32
N GLY A 58 7.56 14.77 15.78
CA GLY A 58 7.97 15.41 14.53
C GLY A 58 6.82 15.34 13.54
N ALA A 59 6.62 16.44 12.80
CA ALA A 59 5.49 16.59 11.90
C ALA A 59 5.61 15.66 10.68
N ILE A 60 4.47 15.38 10.09
CA ILE A 60 4.32 14.53 8.90
C ILE A 60 3.70 15.39 7.81
N PHE A 61 4.12 15.22 6.57
CA PHE A 61 3.52 15.89 5.42
C PHE A 61 3.26 14.91 4.28
N LEU A 62 2.27 15.22 3.44
CA LEU A 62 1.89 14.34 2.33
C LEU A 62 2.73 14.59 1.07
N PRO A 63 2.98 13.53 0.29
CA PRO A 63 3.34 13.68 -1.11
C PRO A 63 2.10 14.14 -1.88
N ASN A 64 2.08 15.36 -2.42
CA ASN A 64 0.91 15.91 -3.11
C ASN A 64 0.85 15.42 -4.56
N VAL A 65 0.78 14.10 -4.71
CA VAL A 65 0.93 13.35 -5.97
C VAL A 65 -0.38 13.08 -6.69
N GLY A 66 -1.49 13.68 -6.22
CA GLY A 66 -2.78 13.63 -6.91
C GLY A 66 -2.82 14.45 -8.20
N ASP A 67 -4.00 14.55 -8.80
CA ASP A 67 -4.28 15.44 -9.92
C ASP A 67 -5.67 16.08 -9.79
N LYS A 68 -5.79 17.07 -8.91
CA LYS A 68 -7.05 17.73 -8.54
C LYS A 68 -7.88 18.24 -9.71
N TYR A 69 -7.22 18.64 -10.79
CA TYR A 69 -7.86 19.24 -11.96
C TYR A 69 -7.82 18.35 -13.20
N ASN A 70 -7.44 17.07 -13.07
CA ASN A 70 -7.33 16.10 -14.17
C ASN A 70 -6.51 16.67 -15.35
N ARG A 71 -5.34 17.22 -15.06
CA ARG A 71 -4.43 17.86 -16.04
C ARG A 71 -3.44 16.89 -16.65
N CYS A 72 -3.19 15.77 -15.99
CA CYS A 72 -2.22 14.78 -16.43
C CYS A 72 -2.81 14.00 -17.60
N SER A 73 -2.22 14.23 -18.77
CA SER A 73 -2.61 13.56 -20.02
C SER A 73 -1.87 12.23 -20.16
N ASP A 74 -2.50 11.27 -20.82
CA ASP A 74 -1.88 10.02 -21.26
C ASP A 74 -1.21 10.13 -22.64
N THR A 75 -1.41 11.25 -23.32
CA THR A 75 -0.93 11.55 -24.68
C THR A 75 -0.25 12.91 -24.75
N ASP A 76 0.71 13.05 -25.67
CA ASP A 76 1.33 14.33 -25.99
C ASP A 76 0.40 15.24 -26.82
N LEU A 77 0.86 16.46 -27.14
CA LEU A 77 0.07 17.42 -27.93
C LEU A 77 -0.22 16.97 -29.37
N ASN A 78 0.45 15.92 -29.86
CA ASN A 78 0.22 15.32 -31.17
C ASN A 78 -0.67 14.07 -31.09
N GLY A 79 -1.13 13.69 -29.89
CA GLY A 79 -1.91 12.47 -29.66
C GLY A 79 -1.08 11.19 -29.59
N ILE A 80 0.25 11.30 -29.42
CA ILE A 80 1.14 10.14 -29.25
C ILE A 80 1.08 9.70 -27.78
N PRO A 81 0.86 8.41 -27.47
CA PRO A 81 0.86 7.92 -26.09
C PRO A 81 2.17 8.21 -25.36
N LEU A 82 2.06 8.73 -24.13
CA LEU A 82 3.19 8.98 -23.26
C LEU A 82 3.78 7.67 -22.73
N SER A 83 5.09 7.69 -22.46
CA SER A 83 5.77 6.62 -21.74
C SER A 83 5.27 6.52 -20.29
N ASN A 84 5.55 5.38 -19.64
CA ASN A 84 5.17 5.18 -18.25
C ASN A 84 5.82 6.22 -17.32
N ASP A 85 7.08 6.60 -17.59
CA ASP A 85 7.81 7.59 -16.79
C ASP A 85 7.27 9.01 -16.99
N GLU A 86 6.85 9.36 -18.21
CA GLU A 86 6.23 10.67 -18.50
C GLU A 86 4.87 10.82 -17.82
N MET A 87 4.04 9.78 -17.82
CA MET A 87 2.76 9.80 -17.09
C MET A 87 2.98 9.92 -15.59
N ALA A 88 3.91 9.13 -15.03
CA ALA A 88 4.22 9.15 -13.60
C ALA A 88 4.84 10.45 -13.10
N PHE A 89 5.42 11.26 -14.00
CA PHE A 89 6.01 12.56 -13.66
C PHE A 89 4.96 13.64 -13.37
N CYS A 90 3.75 13.53 -13.93
CA CYS A 90 2.72 14.54 -13.77
C CYS A 90 1.94 14.34 -12.46
N SER A 91 1.79 15.42 -11.68
CA SER A 91 0.94 15.49 -10.49
C SER A 91 0.61 16.94 -10.10
N ASP A 92 -0.16 17.14 -9.04
CA ASP A 92 -0.40 18.43 -8.39
C ASP A 92 0.90 19.07 -7.86
N ALA A 93 1.91 18.25 -7.61
CA ALA A 93 3.21 18.67 -7.16
C ALA A 93 4.31 18.77 -8.22
N SER A 94 4.00 18.58 -9.52
CA SER A 94 4.99 18.73 -10.59
C SER A 94 5.35 20.20 -10.87
N GLY A 95 4.43 21.14 -10.61
CA GLY A 95 4.59 22.57 -10.88
C GLY A 95 5.04 23.44 -9.69
N HIS A 96 4.84 24.75 -9.82
CA HIS A 96 5.12 25.78 -8.80
C HIS A 96 3.86 26.32 -8.10
N LEU A 97 2.67 25.88 -8.53
CA LEU A 97 1.40 26.25 -7.90
C LEU A 97 0.99 25.18 -6.89
N LEU A 98 0.41 25.61 -5.77
CA LEU A 98 -0.23 24.70 -4.81
C LEU A 98 -1.67 24.43 -5.26
N LEU A 99 -1.87 23.38 -6.04
CA LEU A 99 -3.16 23.08 -6.64
C LEU A 99 -4.15 22.47 -5.64
N ALA A 100 -3.66 21.62 -4.73
CA ALA A 100 -4.44 20.96 -3.70
C ALA A 100 -4.01 21.41 -2.28
N PRO A 101 -4.39 22.62 -1.83
CA PRO A 101 -4.07 23.11 -0.49
C PRO A 101 -4.67 22.26 0.64
N GLU A 102 -5.69 21.45 0.38
CA GLU A 102 -6.27 20.50 1.31
C GLU A 102 -5.29 19.41 1.80
N TYR A 103 -4.19 19.17 1.08
CA TYR A 103 -3.16 18.18 1.43
C TYR A 103 -1.87 18.79 1.98
N ILE A 104 -1.81 20.11 2.19
CA ILE A 104 -0.58 20.77 2.65
C ILE A 104 -0.42 20.64 4.17
N ALA A 105 0.77 20.28 4.64
CA ALA A 105 1.06 20.25 6.06
C ALA A 105 1.34 21.67 6.57
N PRO A 106 0.67 22.13 7.64
CA PRO A 106 0.82 23.49 8.14
C PRO A 106 2.17 23.71 8.84
N ILE A 107 2.78 24.87 8.58
CA ILE A 107 3.91 25.42 9.31
C ILE A 107 3.55 26.85 9.74
N ARG A 108 4.02 27.30 10.90
CA ARG A 108 3.78 28.67 11.40
C ARG A 108 5.06 29.26 11.98
N THR A 109 5.19 30.57 11.94
CA THR A 109 6.17 31.27 12.81
C THR A 109 5.44 32.06 13.89
N VAL A 110 6.01 32.12 15.09
CA VAL A 110 5.50 33.01 16.13
C VAL A 110 5.74 34.47 15.70
N PRO A 111 4.75 35.38 15.88
CA PRO A 111 4.92 36.80 15.56
C PRO A 111 6.12 37.43 16.28
N MET A 112 6.97 38.13 15.53
CA MET A 112 8.21 38.71 16.06
C MET A 112 8.01 40.19 16.47
N GLY A 113 8.06 40.47 17.78
CA GLY A 113 7.99 41.83 18.31
C GLY A 113 9.36 42.55 18.37
N ASN A 114 9.35 43.88 18.37
CA ASN A 114 10.53 44.74 18.56
C ASN A 114 11.69 44.53 17.56
N ILE A 115 11.37 44.17 16.32
CA ILE A 115 12.35 43.96 15.25
C ILE A 115 12.62 45.23 14.42
N SER A 116 13.83 45.33 13.86
CA SER A 116 14.23 46.44 12.97
C SER A 116 13.40 46.42 11.68
N PRO A 117 13.02 47.57 11.09
CA PRO A 117 12.32 47.62 9.80
C PRO A 117 13.12 47.03 8.64
N ASN A 118 14.45 46.92 8.79
CA ASN A 118 15.32 46.33 7.79
C ASN A 118 15.52 44.81 7.96
N VAL A 119 14.97 44.20 9.01
CA VAL A 119 15.14 42.75 9.22
C VAL A 119 14.54 41.97 8.05
N THR A 120 15.24 40.94 7.61
CA THR A 120 14.75 39.99 6.60
C THR A 120 14.85 38.58 7.12
N ALA A 121 14.11 37.66 6.52
CA ALA A 121 14.27 36.24 6.81
C ALA A 121 14.17 35.36 5.57
N HIS A 122 14.79 34.20 5.68
CA HIS A 122 14.73 33.12 4.71
C HIS A 122 14.12 31.88 5.36
N VAL A 123 13.27 31.19 4.60
CA VAL A 123 12.74 29.87 4.97
C VAL A 123 13.09 28.90 3.85
N TYR A 124 13.75 27.79 4.18
CA TYR A 124 14.20 26.82 3.19
C TYR A 124 14.30 25.40 3.75
N ALA A 125 14.21 24.42 2.86
CA ALA A 125 14.32 23.00 3.19
C ALA A 125 15.78 22.51 3.12
N THR A 126 16.14 21.61 4.03
CA THR A 126 17.42 20.89 4.06
C THR A 126 17.20 19.41 4.42
N PRO A 127 18.08 18.48 4.03
CA PRO A 127 19.25 18.66 3.16
C PRO A 127 18.85 18.93 1.70
N ARG A 128 19.84 19.11 0.81
CA ARG A 128 19.58 19.35 -0.63
C ARG A 128 18.67 18.30 -1.27
N ALA A 129 18.83 17.03 -0.90
CA ALA A 129 17.97 15.95 -1.39
C ALA A 129 16.48 16.21 -1.10
N ALA A 130 16.17 16.75 0.09
CA ALA A 130 14.81 17.13 0.47
C ALA A 130 14.37 18.40 -0.28
N TYR A 131 15.25 19.40 -0.39
CA TYR A 131 14.97 20.65 -1.12
C TYR A 131 14.46 20.43 -2.55
N GLU A 132 15.02 19.45 -3.26
CA GLU A 132 14.61 19.12 -4.63
C GLU A 132 13.25 18.37 -4.69
N ARG A 133 12.76 17.88 -3.54
CA ARG A 133 11.60 16.96 -3.42
C ARG A 133 10.45 17.50 -2.59
N VAL A 134 10.60 18.66 -1.97
CA VAL A 134 9.54 19.32 -1.21
C VAL A 134 9.29 20.72 -1.76
N ARG A 135 8.14 21.28 -1.44
CA ARG A 135 7.80 22.67 -1.77
C ARG A 135 7.28 23.34 -0.51
N ILE A 136 7.74 24.57 -0.26
CA ILE A 136 7.26 25.39 0.83
C ILE A 136 6.46 26.54 0.22
N PHE A 137 5.29 26.83 0.78
CA PHE A 137 4.43 27.90 0.34
C PHE A 137 4.12 28.85 1.50
N VAL A 138 3.92 30.13 1.20
CA VAL A 138 3.34 31.11 2.12
C VAL A 138 1.90 31.41 1.70
N LEU A 139 1.00 31.50 2.68
CA LEU A 139 -0.38 31.93 2.48
C LEU A 139 -0.43 33.46 2.56
N ASP A 140 -0.49 34.13 1.41
CA ASP A 140 -0.57 35.59 1.32
C ASP A 140 -1.99 36.10 1.63
N ASN A 141 -3.03 35.31 1.37
CA ASN A 141 -4.42 35.69 1.65
C ASN A 141 -5.11 34.73 2.64
N LEU A 142 -5.05 35.09 3.92
CA LEU A 142 -5.62 34.31 5.03
C LEU A 142 -7.14 34.09 4.94
N ALA A 143 -7.88 34.91 4.18
CA ALA A 143 -9.32 34.77 4.03
C ALA A 143 -9.72 33.65 3.05
N MET A 144 -8.77 33.14 2.24
CA MET A 144 -9.03 32.13 1.21
C MET A 144 -7.98 31.01 1.23
N PRO A 145 -7.78 30.30 2.35
CA PRO A 145 -6.73 29.28 2.50
C PRO A 145 -6.87 28.10 1.52
N ASN A 146 -8.06 27.88 0.97
CA ASN A 146 -8.33 26.79 0.03
C ASN A 146 -8.14 27.19 -1.44
N SER A 147 -7.71 28.42 -1.73
CA SER A 147 -7.50 28.92 -3.08
C SER A 147 -6.02 28.87 -3.47
N THR A 148 -5.71 28.24 -4.60
CA THR A 148 -4.36 28.20 -5.20
C THR A 148 -3.70 29.58 -5.28
N ASP A 149 -4.45 30.62 -5.70
CA ASP A 149 -3.93 31.98 -5.88
C ASP A 149 -3.56 32.67 -4.56
N SER A 150 -3.99 32.12 -3.43
CA SER A 150 -3.64 32.65 -2.10
C SER A 150 -2.28 32.16 -1.64
N TRP A 151 -1.72 31.15 -2.28
CA TRP A 151 -0.45 30.54 -1.93
C TRP A 151 0.64 30.91 -2.91
N ARG A 152 1.81 31.28 -2.39
CA ARG A 152 2.98 31.61 -3.19
C ARG A 152 4.15 30.72 -2.78
N LEU A 153 4.83 30.16 -3.79
CA LEU A 153 6.02 29.33 -3.59
C LEU A 153 7.12 30.16 -2.90
N VAL A 154 7.74 29.57 -1.89
CA VAL A 154 8.91 30.11 -1.19
C VAL A 154 10.13 29.43 -1.80
N ASP A 155 10.78 30.12 -2.74
CA ASP A 155 12.05 29.69 -3.33
C ASP A 155 13.26 30.23 -2.54
N LYS A 156 14.47 29.84 -2.97
CA LYS A 156 15.73 30.23 -2.32
C LYS A 156 15.99 31.75 -2.28
N GLU A 157 15.42 32.53 -3.19
CA GLU A 157 15.66 33.98 -3.32
C GLU A 157 14.59 34.78 -2.57
N PHE A 158 13.53 34.09 -2.14
CA PHE A 158 12.43 34.67 -1.41
C PHE A 158 12.89 35.21 -0.04
N ASN A 159 12.60 36.49 0.18
CA ASN A 159 12.86 37.18 1.44
C ASN A 159 11.55 37.63 2.09
N PHE A 160 11.38 37.28 3.36
CA PHE A 160 10.31 37.84 4.19
C PHE A 160 10.78 39.14 4.83
N ASN A 161 9.92 40.16 4.82
CA ASN A 161 10.24 41.47 5.40
C ASN A 161 9.75 41.60 6.85
N ALA A 162 10.18 42.68 7.52
CA ALA A 162 9.79 43.01 8.89
C ALA A 162 8.27 42.96 9.15
N THR A 163 7.45 43.46 8.23
CA THR A 163 5.99 43.48 8.40
C THR A 163 5.41 42.07 8.46
N GLN A 164 5.88 41.17 7.59
CA GLN A 164 5.44 39.77 7.57
C GLN A 164 5.92 39.04 8.82
N LEU A 165 7.17 39.27 9.24
CA LEU A 165 7.74 38.64 10.44
C LEU A 165 7.03 39.11 11.72
N ALA A 166 6.65 40.39 11.79
CA ALA A 166 5.89 40.94 12.90
C ALA A 166 4.46 40.39 12.98
N ALA A 167 3.87 39.98 11.85
CA ALA A 167 2.56 39.34 11.81
C ALA A 167 2.61 37.83 12.11
N GLY A 168 3.76 37.20 11.91
CA GLY A 168 3.90 35.75 11.88
C GLY A 168 3.55 35.19 10.50
N LEU A 169 4.35 34.23 10.02
CA LEU A 169 4.17 33.61 8.72
C LEU A 169 3.21 32.43 8.83
N VAL A 170 2.26 32.36 7.90
CA VAL A 170 1.43 31.19 7.67
C VAL A 170 2.00 30.44 6.47
N LEU A 171 2.63 29.31 6.75
CA LEU A 171 3.35 28.51 5.78
C LEU A 171 2.69 27.13 5.62
N GLY A 172 3.04 26.44 4.55
CA GLY A 172 2.73 25.05 4.37
C GLY A 172 3.83 24.34 3.58
N ILE A 173 3.92 23.02 3.75
CA ILE A 173 4.86 22.16 3.03
C ILE A 173 4.15 20.95 2.43
N ASP A 174 4.52 20.59 1.21
CA ASP A 174 4.16 19.31 0.60
C ASP A 174 5.35 18.66 -0.12
N GLY A 175 5.20 17.37 -0.43
CA GLY A 175 6.16 16.59 -1.20
C GLY A 175 5.82 16.57 -2.69
N ARG A 176 6.84 16.69 -3.53
CA ARG A 176 6.77 16.40 -4.97
C ARG A 176 6.65 14.92 -5.26
N GLU A 177 7.22 14.11 -4.39
CA GLU A 177 7.20 12.65 -4.46
C GLU A 177 7.21 12.05 -3.05
N PHE A 178 6.84 10.78 -2.96
CA PHE A 178 7.06 9.94 -1.79
C PHE A 178 8.45 9.28 -1.85
N VAL A 179 8.86 8.64 -0.75
CA VAL A 179 10.13 7.92 -0.69
C VAL A 179 10.05 6.68 -1.57
N LYS A 180 10.95 6.60 -2.55
CA LYS A 180 11.17 5.42 -3.41
C LYS A 180 12.46 4.67 -3.06
N GLU A 181 13.52 5.42 -2.76
CA GLU A 181 14.86 4.91 -2.46
C GLU A 181 15.52 5.76 -1.37
N SER A 182 15.68 5.21 -0.16
CA SER A 182 16.20 5.94 1.00
C SER A 182 17.66 6.37 0.85
N GLU A 183 18.42 5.74 -0.04
CA GLU A 183 19.79 6.14 -0.38
C GLU A 183 19.83 7.51 -1.10
N ILE A 184 18.75 7.87 -1.81
CA ILE A 184 18.59 9.17 -2.47
C ILE A 184 17.99 10.18 -1.50
N TRP A 185 16.86 9.80 -0.87
CA TRP A 185 16.17 10.61 0.12
C TRP A 185 15.34 9.72 1.03
N ASP A 186 15.58 9.79 2.34
CA ASP A 186 14.91 8.98 3.36
C ASP A 186 13.58 9.57 3.86
N GLY A 187 13.09 10.62 3.17
CA GLY A 187 11.86 11.31 3.49
C GLY A 187 12.00 12.42 4.52
N HIS A 188 13.16 12.59 5.16
CA HIS A 188 13.34 13.64 6.16
C HIS A 188 13.57 15.01 5.51
N VAL A 189 12.97 16.03 6.12
CA VAL A 189 13.22 17.43 5.80
C VAL A 189 13.35 18.21 7.11
N THR A 190 14.32 19.11 7.15
CA THR A 190 14.39 20.16 8.15
C THR A 190 14.12 21.49 7.46
N VAL A 191 13.04 22.16 7.86
CA VAL A 191 12.75 23.53 7.44
C VAL A 191 13.50 24.48 8.35
N LYS A 192 14.42 25.24 7.78
CA LYS A 192 15.21 26.29 8.44
C LYS A 192 14.50 27.63 8.34
N PHE A 193 14.55 28.40 9.41
CA PHE A 193 14.06 29.78 9.48
C PHE A 193 15.18 30.67 9.99
N ASP A 194 15.85 31.35 9.06
CA ASP A 194 16.99 32.20 9.34
C ASP A 194 16.57 33.66 9.26
N VAL A 195 16.78 34.42 10.33
CA VAL A 195 16.40 35.84 10.43
C VAL A 195 17.67 36.69 10.54
N TYR A 196 17.79 37.63 9.61
CA TYR A 196 18.93 38.50 9.42
C TYR A 196 18.61 39.91 9.93
N PRO A 197 19.23 40.35 11.05
CA PRO A 197 19.04 41.71 11.58
C PRO A 197 19.41 42.80 10.55
N THR A 198 20.41 42.51 9.72
CA THR A 198 20.88 43.38 8.63
C THR A 198 20.83 42.61 7.31
N PRO A 199 20.12 43.11 6.28
CA PRO A 199 20.05 42.43 4.99
C PRO A 199 21.44 42.23 4.38
N GLY A 200 21.71 41.02 3.90
CA GLY A 200 22.96 40.67 3.23
C GLY A 200 24.17 40.50 4.15
N SER A 201 24.01 40.53 5.47
CA SER A 201 25.05 40.11 6.41
C SER A 201 25.03 38.60 6.65
N ASP A 202 26.18 38.01 6.98
CA ASP A 202 26.24 36.60 7.40
C ASP A 202 25.70 36.37 8.83
N ASP A 203 25.56 37.44 9.63
CA ASP A 203 25.02 37.39 10.98
C ASP A 203 23.50 37.16 10.94
N HIS A 204 23.06 36.07 11.54
CA HIS A 204 21.65 35.67 11.59
C HIS A 204 21.35 34.83 12.83
N HIS A 205 20.07 34.78 13.17
CA HIS A 205 19.52 33.88 14.16
C HIS A 205 18.70 32.82 13.46
N SER A 206 18.76 31.58 13.92
CA SER A 206 18.07 30.46 13.30
C SER A 206 17.16 29.73 14.27
N ASP A 207 16.09 29.19 13.71
CA ASP A 207 15.32 28.11 14.31
C ASP A 207 14.92 27.10 13.22
N SER A 208 14.45 25.92 13.62
CA SER A 208 14.08 24.90 12.66
C SER A 208 13.07 23.90 13.17
N VAL A 209 12.32 23.33 12.23
CA VAL A 209 11.39 22.22 12.48
C VAL A 209 11.69 21.07 11.54
N ALA A 210 11.68 19.86 12.07
CA ALA A 210 11.90 18.62 11.34
C ALA A 210 10.57 17.94 11.03
N LEU A 211 10.42 17.52 9.77
CA LEU A 211 9.29 16.76 9.28
C LEU A 211 9.77 15.54 8.51
N LYS A 212 8.84 14.60 8.27
CA LYS A 212 9.06 13.46 7.39
C LYS A 212 7.88 13.31 6.44
N VAL A 213 8.13 13.01 5.16
CA VAL A 213 7.04 12.69 4.24
C VAL A 213 6.36 11.41 4.70
N ALA A 214 5.03 11.36 4.59
CA ALA A 214 4.25 10.19 4.93
C ALA A 214 4.71 8.97 4.10
N PRO A 215 4.85 7.79 4.72
CA PRO A 215 5.20 6.57 4.04
C PRO A 215 4.03 6.09 3.17
N VAL A 216 4.35 5.39 2.10
CA VAL A 216 3.38 4.63 1.31
C VAL A 216 3.10 3.31 2.03
N LEU A 217 1.83 3.06 2.33
CA LEU A 217 1.34 1.89 3.06
C LEU A 217 0.42 1.05 2.19
N THR A 218 0.70 -0.25 2.09
CA THR A 218 -0.20 -1.24 1.47
C THR A 218 -1.28 -1.67 2.46
N HIS A 219 -2.37 -2.21 1.93
CA HIS A 219 -3.51 -2.57 2.75
C HIS A 219 -3.44 -4.00 3.29
N HIS A 220 -4.04 -4.23 4.46
CA HIS A 220 -4.26 -5.57 5.00
C HIS A 220 -5.74 -5.97 4.95
N HIS A 221 -6.01 -7.28 4.92
CA HIS A 221 -7.34 -7.89 4.74
C HIS A 221 -8.43 -7.42 5.72
N LEU A 222 -8.05 -7.02 6.94
CA LEU A 222 -9.00 -6.55 7.97
C LEU A 222 -9.41 -5.08 7.83
N GLN A 223 -8.78 -4.30 6.95
CA GLN A 223 -9.25 -2.92 6.71
C GLN A 223 -10.58 -2.97 5.97
N GLN A 224 -11.49 -2.05 6.32
CA GLN A 224 -12.80 -1.95 5.68
C GLN A 224 -12.65 -1.78 4.16
N VAL A 225 -13.36 -2.62 3.41
CA VAL A 225 -13.47 -2.49 1.95
C VAL A 225 -14.52 -1.43 1.63
N GLU A 226 -14.15 -0.47 0.81
CA GLU A 226 -15.04 0.57 0.29
C GLU A 226 -15.56 0.22 -1.11
N THR A 227 -14.70 -0.35 -1.96
CA THR A 227 -15.02 -0.63 -3.36
C THR A 227 -14.32 -1.91 -3.82
N LEU A 228 -15.03 -2.76 -4.55
CA LEU A 228 -14.42 -3.87 -5.29
C LEU A 228 -14.04 -3.41 -6.69
N VAL A 229 -12.90 -3.92 -7.16
CA VAL A 229 -12.34 -3.61 -8.48
C VAL A 229 -12.30 -4.89 -9.30
N THR A 230 -12.63 -4.81 -10.58
CA THR A 230 -12.37 -5.89 -11.55
C THR A 230 -12.25 -5.32 -12.97
N THR A 231 -12.02 -6.16 -13.97
CA THR A 231 -11.86 -5.73 -15.37
C THR A 231 -13.19 -5.73 -16.10
N TYR A 232 -13.48 -4.61 -16.75
CA TYR A 232 -14.67 -4.42 -17.58
C TYR A 232 -14.76 -5.48 -18.69
N ALA A 233 -15.98 -5.91 -18.96
CA ALA A 233 -16.32 -6.69 -20.13
C ALA A 233 -17.75 -6.41 -20.60
N ASN A 234 -18.02 -6.81 -21.83
CA ASN A 234 -19.32 -6.75 -22.47
C ASN A 234 -19.56 -8.04 -23.26
N GLU A 235 -20.61 -8.06 -24.09
CA GLU A 235 -21.04 -9.23 -24.85
C GLU A 235 -19.98 -9.82 -25.80
N THR A 236 -18.93 -9.04 -26.14
CA THR A 236 -17.81 -9.54 -26.95
C THR A 236 -16.83 -10.40 -26.15
N ARG A 237 -16.89 -10.33 -24.80
CA ARG A 237 -16.07 -11.07 -23.84
C ARG A 237 -16.97 -11.77 -22.82
N PRO A 238 -17.83 -12.70 -23.25
CA PRO A 238 -18.92 -13.23 -22.43
C PRO A 238 -18.46 -13.94 -21.15
N ILE A 239 -17.25 -14.52 -21.16
CA ILE A 239 -16.64 -15.16 -19.98
C ILE A 239 -16.33 -14.12 -18.88
N GLN A 240 -15.68 -13.01 -19.25
CA GLN A 240 -15.36 -11.96 -18.28
C GLN A 240 -16.62 -11.20 -17.87
N GLN A 241 -17.56 -10.98 -18.80
CA GLN A 241 -18.84 -10.36 -18.48
C GLN A 241 -19.59 -11.18 -17.43
N TYR A 242 -19.61 -12.51 -17.55
CA TYR A 242 -20.20 -13.37 -16.55
C TYR A 242 -19.52 -13.24 -15.19
N PHE A 243 -18.20 -13.17 -15.14
CA PHE A 243 -17.48 -12.93 -13.88
C PHE A 243 -17.85 -11.59 -13.24
N VAL A 244 -17.95 -10.51 -14.04
CA VAL A 244 -18.41 -9.20 -13.55
C VAL A 244 -19.82 -9.28 -12.97
N GLU A 245 -20.75 -9.99 -13.63
CA GLU A 245 -22.12 -10.23 -13.12
C GLU A 245 -22.11 -10.98 -11.78
N GLN A 246 -21.26 -12.01 -11.64
CA GLN A 246 -21.12 -12.75 -10.39
C GLN A 246 -20.51 -11.89 -9.26
N MET A 247 -19.47 -11.10 -9.58
CA MET A 247 -18.83 -10.22 -8.62
C MET A 247 -19.76 -9.11 -8.14
N ASP A 248 -20.60 -8.56 -9.01
CA ASP A 248 -21.57 -7.53 -8.62
C ASP A 248 -22.68 -8.10 -7.72
N ALA A 249 -23.17 -9.30 -8.01
CA ALA A 249 -24.10 -9.99 -7.12
C ALA A 249 -23.48 -10.28 -5.74
N ALA A 250 -22.22 -10.73 -5.71
CA ALA A 250 -21.50 -10.99 -4.46
C ALA A 250 -21.23 -9.70 -3.68
N ARG A 251 -20.94 -8.59 -4.36
CA ARG A 251 -20.81 -7.24 -3.76
C ARG A 251 -22.08 -6.83 -3.01
N GLU A 252 -23.25 -7.00 -3.63
CA GLU A 252 -24.54 -6.66 -3.01
C GLU A 252 -24.78 -7.49 -1.75
N ILE A 253 -24.51 -8.81 -1.81
CA ILE A 253 -24.66 -9.71 -0.65
C ILE A 253 -23.68 -9.32 0.47
N ALA A 254 -22.46 -8.92 0.13
CA ALA A 254 -21.44 -8.47 1.08
C ALA A 254 -21.72 -7.07 1.68
N GLY A 255 -22.75 -6.36 1.20
CA GLY A 255 -23.16 -5.06 1.70
C GLY A 255 -22.25 -3.89 1.30
N ILE A 256 -21.49 -4.03 0.20
CA ILE A 256 -20.66 -2.94 -0.32
C ILE A 256 -21.53 -2.01 -1.16
N GLU A 257 -21.72 -0.78 -0.70
CA GLU A 257 -22.61 0.20 -1.33
C GLU A 257 -22.08 0.77 -2.65
N ASN A 258 -20.78 1.02 -2.74
CA ASN A 258 -20.16 1.57 -3.95
C ASN A 258 -20.23 0.56 -5.09
N ASP A 259 -20.57 1.01 -6.30
CA ASP A 259 -20.53 0.19 -7.51
C ASP A 259 -19.13 -0.40 -7.75
N LEU A 260 -19.05 -1.50 -8.50
CA LEU A 260 -17.77 -2.05 -8.95
C LEU A 260 -16.99 -1.00 -9.73
N LEU A 261 -15.71 -0.82 -9.38
CA LEU A 261 -14.78 -0.10 -10.24
C LEU A 261 -14.29 -1.04 -11.34
N LEU A 262 -14.58 -0.68 -12.58
CA LEU A 262 -14.26 -1.51 -13.74
C LEU A 262 -13.09 -0.95 -14.54
N PHE A 263 -11.96 -1.65 -14.54
CA PHE A 263 -10.82 -1.34 -15.40
C PHE A 263 -11.17 -1.53 -16.88
N ASN A 264 -11.07 -0.46 -17.67
CA ASN A 264 -11.59 -0.42 -19.04
C ASN A 264 -10.59 0.03 -20.12
N GLN A 265 -9.33 0.30 -19.77
CA GLN A 265 -8.27 0.65 -20.74
C GLN A 265 -7.48 -0.58 -21.21
N SER A 266 -7.65 -1.74 -20.58
CA SER A 266 -6.95 -2.98 -20.94
C SER A 266 -7.86 -4.21 -20.83
N PRO A 267 -7.69 -5.21 -21.71
CA PRO A 267 -8.39 -6.48 -21.57
C PRO A 267 -7.79 -7.41 -20.50
N ASP A 268 -6.69 -7.02 -19.84
CA ASP A 268 -6.04 -7.81 -18.78
C ASP A 268 -7.03 -8.06 -17.62
N VAL A 269 -7.44 -9.32 -17.44
CA VAL A 269 -8.49 -9.71 -16.46
C VAL A 269 -7.97 -9.82 -15.03
N TRP A 270 -6.65 -9.81 -14.86
CA TRP A 270 -6.00 -10.03 -13.58
C TRP A 270 -5.86 -8.72 -12.81
N ALA A 271 -6.98 -8.18 -12.33
CA ALA A 271 -7.03 -6.89 -11.66
C ALA A 271 -6.10 -6.81 -10.42
N GLN A 272 -5.87 -7.93 -9.74
CA GLN A 272 -4.94 -8.04 -8.61
C GLN A 272 -3.48 -7.89 -9.05
N ASP A 273 -3.12 -8.51 -10.17
CA ASP A 273 -1.73 -8.63 -10.58
C ASP A 273 -1.09 -7.31 -11.02
N ILE A 274 -1.90 -6.45 -11.64
CA ILE A 274 -1.40 -5.28 -12.38
C ILE A 274 -1.22 -4.06 -11.49
N VAL A 275 -1.90 -4.02 -10.33
CA VAL A 275 -1.96 -2.87 -9.43
C VAL A 275 -2.12 -3.29 -7.98
N GLU A 276 -1.45 -2.58 -7.07
CA GLU A 276 -1.65 -2.70 -5.62
C GLU A 276 -2.13 -1.34 -5.08
N PRO A 277 -3.37 -1.23 -4.57
CA PRO A 277 -3.82 -0.03 -3.89
C PRO A 277 -3.02 0.22 -2.60
N ALA A 278 -2.50 1.44 -2.46
CA ALA A 278 -1.80 1.89 -1.27
C ALA A 278 -2.24 3.32 -0.93
N TYR A 279 -1.72 3.86 0.17
CA TYR A 279 -2.02 5.23 0.60
C TYR A 279 -0.87 5.83 1.41
N ALA A 280 -0.87 7.16 1.53
CA ALA A 280 -0.07 7.88 2.50
C ALA A 280 -0.99 8.81 3.30
N SER A 281 -0.79 8.88 4.61
CA SER A 281 -1.61 9.70 5.50
C SER A 281 -0.78 10.54 6.48
N MET A 282 -1.32 11.69 6.87
CA MET A 282 -0.78 12.59 7.89
C MET A 282 -1.85 12.97 8.92
N PRO A 283 -1.49 13.46 10.11
CA PRO A 283 -2.45 14.00 11.07
C PRO A 283 -3.26 15.16 10.49
N GLY A 284 -4.53 15.25 10.90
CA GLY A 284 -5.43 16.34 10.56
C GLY A 284 -6.36 16.67 11.71
N PRO A 285 -7.02 17.85 11.68
CA PRO A 285 -7.82 18.35 12.80
C PRO A 285 -9.04 17.47 13.13
N ASP A 286 -9.56 16.75 12.13
CA ASP A 286 -10.76 15.90 12.23
C ASP A 286 -10.43 14.41 12.01
N GLY A 287 -9.15 14.04 12.08
CA GLY A 287 -8.63 12.70 11.76
C GLY A 287 -7.59 12.73 10.64
N PRO A 288 -7.07 11.56 10.23
CA PRO A 288 -6.06 11.46 9.18
C PRO A 288 -6.50 12.07 7.85
N ILE A 289 -5.59 12.82 7.22
CA ILE A 289 -5.72 13.28 5.84
C ILE A 289 -4.89 12.35 4.98
N ALA A 290 -5.47 11.79 3.91
CA ALA A 290 -4.81 10.77 3.09
C ALA A 290 -4.87 11.06 1.59
N ILE A 291 -3.87 10.55 0.87
CA ILE A 291 -3.84 10.43 -0.59
C ILE A 291 -3.69 8.95 -0.93
N ARG A 292 -4.50 8.45 -1.89
CA ARG A 292 -4.31 7.10 -2.44
C ARG A 292 -3.14 7.10 -3.41
N ILE A 293 -2.35 6.04 -3.38
CA ILE A 293 -1.21 5.83 -4.26
C ILE A 293 -1.35 4.44 -4.84
N PHE A 294 -1.64 4.33 -6.13
CA PHE A 294 -1.69 3.02 -6.79
C PHE A 294 -0.29 2.60 -7.22
N LEU A 295 0.14 1.42 -6.80
CA LEU A 295 1.41 0.86 -7.24
C LEU A 295 1.19 0.11 -8.54
N ARG A 296 1.92 0.45 -9.60
CA ARG A 296 1.94 -0.37 -10.81
C ARG A 296 2.91 -1.53 -10.60
N SER A 297 2.49 -2.75 -10.93
CA SER A 297 3.38 -3.90 -10.85
C SER A 297 4.65 -3.70 -11.70
N ALA A 298 5.76 -4.28 -11.24
CA ALA A 298 7.04 -4.17 -11.93
C ALA A 298 7.12 -5.12 -13.12
N GLN A 299 6.20 -4.90 -14.06
CA GLN A 299 6.05 -5.65 -15.30
C GLN A 299 5.95 -4.65 -16.46
N SER A 300 7.09 -4.11 -16.90
CA SER A 300 7.13 -2.94 -17.81
C SER A 300 6.36 -3.13 -19.12
N THR A 301 6.27 -4.36 -19.65
CA THR A 301 5.56 -4.69 -20.89
C THR A 301 4.10 -5.12 -20.66
N ARG A 302 3.67 -5.27 -19.40
CA ARG A 302 2.27 -5.51 -19.02
C ARG A 302 1.50 -4.19 -18.99
N THR A 303 0.91 -3.84 -20.13
CA THR A 303 0.23 -2.56 -20.34
C THR A 303 -0.98 -2.37 -19.44
N GLY A 304 -1.62 -3.44 -18.96
CA GLY A 304 -2.77 -3.36 -18.04
C GLY A 304 -2.52 -2.49 -16.81
N GLY A 305 -1.30 -2.49 -16.27
CA GLY A 305 -0.94 -1.67 -15.11
C GLY A 305 -0.89 -0.16 -15.40
N ARG A 306 -0.92 0.29 -16.67
CA ARG A 306 -0.95 1.71 -17.03
C ARG A 306 -2.28 2.39 -16.65
N GLN A 307 -3.32 1.61 -16.39
CA GLN A 307 -4.63 2.09 -15.92
C GLN A 307 -4.54 2.93 -14.64
N ILE A 308 -3.51 2.78 -13.83
CA ILE A 308 -3.31 3.65 -12.67
C ILE A 308 -3.12 5.13 -13.06
N PHE A 309 -2.60 5.39 -14.26
CA PHE A 309 -2.42 6.73 -14.81
C PHE A 309 -3.53 7.09 -15.80
N GLU A 310 -3.91 6.14 -16.65
CA GLU A 310 -4.88 6.37 -17.74
C GLU A 310 -6.34 6.45 -17.25
N GLN A 311 -6.64 5.86 -16.09
CA GLN A 311 -8.01 5.76 -15.56
C GLN A 311 -8.14 6.23 -14.11
N MET A 312 -7.16 5.90 -13.24
CA MET A 312 -7.31 6.10 -11.79
C MET A 312 -6.79 7.44 -11.28
N GLN A 313 -5.79 8.01 -11.94
CA GLN A 313 -5.19 9.28 -11.52
C GLN A 313 -6.23 10.39 -11.51
N GLY A 314 -6.24 11.18 -10.44
CA GLY A 314 -7.25 12.21 -10.23
C GLY A 314 -7.14 12.87 -8.86
N PRO A 315 -8.17 13.59 -8.39
CA PRO A 315 -8.15 14.28 -7.11
C PRO A 315 -7.83 13.32 -5.94
N GLY A 316 -6.71 13.54 -5.25
CA GLY A 316 -6.29 12.69 -4.13
C GLY A 316 -5.79 11.30 -4.51
N ILE A 317 -5.48 11.05 -5.79
CA ILE A 317 -5.00 9.75 -6.29
C ILE A 317 -3.73 9.95 -7.12
N GLY A 318 -2.61 9.41 -6.65
CA GLY A 318 -1.34 9.33 -7.37
C GLY A 318 -0.99 7.91 -7.81
N GLY A 319 0.10 7.78 -8.57
CA GLY A 319 0.60 6.50 -9.05
C GLY A 319 2.10 6.31 -8.84
N PHE A 320 2.53 5.07 -8.61
CA PHE A 320 3.93 4.67 -8.58
C PHE A 320 4.28 3.89 -9.84
N GLN A 321 5.29 4.37 -10.57
CA GLN A 321 5.94 3.64 -11.65
C GLN A 321 7.30 3.10 -11.16
N PRO A 322 7.48 1.76 -11.11
CA PRO A 322 8.77 1.16 -10.81
C PRO A 322 9.85 1.59 -11.80
N GLY A 323 11.05 1.91 -11.29
CA GLY A 323 12.19 2.30 -12.11
C GLY A 323 12.68 1.17 -13.02
N GLY A 324 13.13 1.51 -14.24
CA GLY A 324 13.51 0.55 -15.28
C GLY A 324 14.96 0.04 -15.28
N ALA A 325 15.83 0.48 -14.36
CA ALA A 325 17.27 0.18 -14.38
C ALA A 325 17.71 -0.80 -13.29
N SER A 326 18.40 -1.88 -13.68
CA SER A 326 19.54 -2.42 -12.90
C SER A 326 20.81 -2.33 -13.73
N GLY A 327 21.93 -2.13 -13.05
CA GLY A 327 23.25 -2.38 -13.60
C GLY A 327 23.44 -3.85 -14.05
N TRP A 328 24.48 -4.04 -14.84
CA TRP A 328 24.94 -5.29 -15.45
C TRP A 328 24.85 -6.52 -14.53
N GLY A 329 24.13 -7.55 -14.96
CA GLY A 329 24.36 -8.96 -14.54
C GLY A 329 23.23 -9.67 -13.81
N PHE A 330 22.22 -8.96 -13.30
CA PHE A 330 20.95 -9.53 -12.83
C PHE A 330 19.84 -8.61 -13.34
N ALA A 331 18.80 -9.14 -13.98
CA ALA A 331 17.64 -8.32 -14.30
C ALA A 331 17.09 -7.74 -13.00
N ALA A 332 17.13 -6.41 -12.82
CA ALA A 332 16.18 -5.73 -11.95
C ALA A 332 14.86 -6.23 -12.45
N SER A 333 14.15 -6.99 -11.63
CA SER A 333 13.04 -7.84 -12.08
C SER A 333 11.85 -7.06 -12.67
N GLY A 334 11.97 -5.76 -12.96
CA GLY A 334 10.93 -4.87 -13.51
C GLY A 334 10.70 -4.92 -15.03
N PHE A 335 11.55 -5.61 -15.81
CA PHE A 335 11.39 -5.70 -17.26
C PHE A 335 10.70 -7.00 -17.70
N GLY A 336 9.55 -6.92 -18.36
CA GLY A 336 8.83 -8.08 -18.89
C GLY A 336 7.59 -8.53 -18.07
N TYR A 337 7.01 -9.67 -18.44
CA TYR A 337 5.86 -10.35 -17.78
C TYR A 337 6.33 -11.41 -16.77
N HIS A 338 7.21 -11.03 -15.85
CA HIS A 338 7.67 -11.95 -14.82
C HIS A 338 6.65 -12.04 -13.69
N THR A 339 5.94 -13.16 -13.60
CA THR A 339 4.85 -13.40 -12.65
C THR A 339 5.22 -13.14 -11.19
N ILE A 340 6.49 -13.34 -10.79
CA ILE A 340 6.98 -13.01 -9.43
C ILE A 340 6.76 -11.54 -9.03
N ASN A 341 6.57 -10.64 -10.02
CA ASN A 341 6.34 -9.22 -9.80
C ASN A 341 4.87 -8.79 -9.90
N SER A 342 3.95 -9.71 -10.18
CA SER A 342 2.52 -9.44 -10.04
C SER A 342 2.16 -9.24 -8.57
N TYR A 343 1.12 -8.48 -8.29
CA TYR A 343 0.75 -8.14 -6.92
C TYR A 343 -0.21 -9.11 -6.22
N GLY A 344 -0.68 -10.19 -6.86
CA GLY A 344 -1.07 -11.40 -6.11
C GLY A 344 0.10 -11.94 -5.25
N ASN A 345 1.33 -11.58 -5.61
CA ASN A 345 2.55 -11.90 -4.85
C ASN A 345 2.97 -10.81 -3.83
N LEU A 346 2.09 -9.86 -3.50
CA LEU A 346 2.34 -8.81 -2.52
C LEU A 346 1.10 -8.66 -1.62
N GLU A 347 1.21 -9.09 -0.37
CA GLU A 347 0.12 -9.01 0.61
C GLU A 347 0.62 -8.35 1.91
N THR A 348 -0.30 -8.02 2.83
CA THR A 348 0.06 -7.42 4.12
C THR A 348 -0.51 -8.19 5.30
N ILE A 349 0.37 -8.66 6.19
CA ILE A 349 0.01 -9.19 7.52
C ILE A 349 -0.60 -8.04 8.33
N PRO A 350 -1.76 -8.22 8.99
CA PRO A 350 -2.36 -7.18 9.82
C PRO A 350 -1.45 -6.72 10.98
N PRO A 351 -1.77 -5.60 11.65
CA PRO A 351 -0.99 -5.08 12.76
C PRO A 351 -0.73 -6.13 13.85
N HIS A 352 0.51 -6.23 14.28
CA HIS A 352 0.91 -7.17 15.34
C HIS A 352 2.24 -6.82 15.97
N ARG A 353 2.50 -7.44 17.12
CA ARG A 353 3.82 -7.47 17.74
C ARG A 353 4.47 -8.83 17.48
N THR A 354 5.69 -8.86 16.98
CA THR A 354 6.41 -10.12 16.74
C THR A 354 6.83 -10.80 18.04
N LYS A 355 7.17 -12.09 17.97
CA LYS A 355 7.79 -12.86 19.07
C LYS A 355 9.09 -12.23 19.59
N ARG A 356 9.79 -11.44 18.75
CA ARG A 356 11.00 -10.70 19.12
C ARG A 356 10.71 -9.31 19.71
N GLY A 357 9.44 -8.94 19.82
CA GLY A 357 9.00 -7.69 20.44
C GLY A 357 8.98 -6.47 19.52
N VAL A 358 9.12 -6.65 18.20
CA VAL A 358 9.00 -5.58 17.20
C VAL A 358 7.52 -5.31 16.94
N ASN A 359 7.10 -4.04 16.94
CA ASN A 359 5.72 -3.63 16.70
C ASN A 359 5.55 -3.19 15.24
N TYR A 360 4.72 -3.92 14.50
CA TYR A 360 4.28 -3.55 13.15
C TYR A 360 2.89 -2.94 13.22
N LYS A 361 2.81 -1.64 13.46
CA LYS A 361 1.53 -0.96 13.73
C LYS A 361 0.66 -0.77 12.49
N ALA A 362 1.28 -0.66 11.31
CA ALA A 362 0.60 -0.68 10.02
C ALA A 362 0.63 -2.06 9.35
N GLY A 363 0.94 -3.12 10.12
CA GLY A 363 1.17 -4.44 9.54
C GLY A 363 2.53 -4.60 8.87
N ARG A 364 2.71 -5.72 8.18
CA ARG A 364 4.00 -6.13 7.59
C ARG A 364 3.77 -6.75 6.22
N VAL A 365 4.46 -6.26 5.20
CA VAL A 365 4.35 -6.84 3.85
C VAL A 365 4.89 -8.27 3.83
N ILE A 366 4.20 -9.17 3.11
CA ILE A 366 4.73 -10.45 2.65
C ILE A 366 4.87 -10.44 1.13
N GLN A 367 5.93 -11.06 0.63
CA GLN A 367 6.10 -11.32 -0.80
C GLN A 367 6.67 -12.71 -1.01
N GLY A 368 6.29 -13.35 -2.11
CA GLY A 368 6.86 -14.62 -2.51
C GLY A 368 8.17 -14.45 -3.27
N LYS A 369 9.16 -15.26 -2.93
CA LYS A 369 10.36 -15.49 -3.73
C LYS A 369 10.22 -16.82 -4.47
N HIS A 370 10.89 -16.94 -5.62
CA HIS A 370 11.00 -18.19 -6.36
C HIS A 370 12.40 -18.77 -6.16
N TYR A 371 12.55 -19.59 -5.12
CA TYR A 371 13.83 -20.14 -4.67
C TYR A 371 14.86 -19.04 -4.36
N ASP A 372 15.84 -18.84 -5.25
CA ASP A 372 16.89 -17.82 -5.12
C ASP A 372 16.53 -16.48 -5.80
N THR A 373 15.36 -16.41 -6.45
CA THR A 373 14.91 -15.22 -7.19
C THR A 373 13.91 -14.42 -6.36
N TYR A 374 14.13 -13.10 -6.24
CA TYR A 374 13.27 -12.19 -5.50
C TYR A 374 12.46 -11.28 -6.45
N PRO A 375 11.32 -10.73 -5.98
CA PRO A 375 10.62 -9.65 -6.66
C PRO A 375 11.53 -8.45 -6.97
N SER A 376 11.06 -7.61 -7.89
CA SER A 376 11.81 -6.46 -8.42
C SER A 376 12.44 -5.62 -7.33
N GLN A 377 13.70 -5.25 -7.56
CA GLN A 377 14.43 -4.39 -6.65
C GLN A 377 13.69 -3.06 -6.42
N ALA A 378 13.13 -2.44 -7.46
CA ALA A 378 12.38 -1.18 -7.32
C ALA A 378 11.20 -1.27 -6.34
N VAL A 379 10.46 -2.38 -6.31
CA VAL A 379 9.36 -2.58 -5.35
C VAL A 379 9.90 -2.90 -3.95
N ARG A 380 10.98 -3.68 -3.85
CA ARG A 380 11.63 -3.96 -2.56
C ARG A 380 12.21 -2.69 -1.94
N ASP A 381 12.84 -1.85 -2.75
CA ASP A 381 13.42 -0.57 -2.34
C ASP A 381 12.33 0.40 -1.90
N LEU A 382 11.19 0.47 -2.61
CA LEU A 382 10.02 1.24 -2.19
C LEU A 382 9.59 0.83 -0.77
N ILE A 383 9.29 -0.45 -0.55
CA ILE A 383 8.77 -0.92 0.75
C ILE A 383 9.82 -0.73 1.85
N PHE A 384 11.08 -1.09 1.59
CA PHE A 384 12.16 -0.93 2.56
C PHE A 384 12.35 0.54 2.95
N SER A 385 12.34 1.45 1.98
CA SER A 385 12.63 2.87 2.21
C SER A 385 11.51 3.60 2.95
N ASN A 386 10.26 3.11 2.84
CA ASN A 386 9.14 3.63 3.63
C ASN A 386 9.21 3.19 5.11
N GLY A 387 9.85 2.06 5.39
CA GLY A 387 10.32 1.68 6.73
C GLY A 387 9.26 1.25 7.74
N VAL A 388 7.96 1.27 7.40
CA VAL A 388 6.87 0.92 8.32
C VAL A 388 6.40 -0.53 8.17
N GLN A 389 6.40 -1.08 6.95
CA GLN A 389 5.87 -2.41 6.65
C GLN A 389 6.94 -3.34 6.04
N SER A 390 8.11 -3.47 6.69
CA SER A 390 9.24 -4.23 6.13
C SER A 390 8.87 -5.64 5.63
N THR A 391 9.42 -6.07 4.50
CA THR A 391 9.00 -7.31 3.84
C THR A 391 9.46 -8.58 4.58
N LEU A 392 8.57 -9.57 4.69
CA LEU A 392 8.87 -10.96 5.02
C LEU A 392 8.72 -11.82 3.76
N PHE A 393 9.76 -12.55 3.37
CA PHE A 393 9.72 -13.38 2.17
C PHE A 393 9.23 -14.80 2.47
N LEU A 394 8.29 -15.27 1.66
CA LEU A 394 7.76 -16.63 1.65
C LEU A 394 8.26 -17.36 0.39
N GLU A 395 8.35 -18.69 0.41
CA GLU A 395 8.70 -19.48 -0.76
C GLU A 395 7.45 -19.81 -1.58
N THR A 396 7.38 -19.30 -2.81
CA THR A 396 6.24 -19.48 -3.72
C THR A 396 6.64 -20.11 -5.05
N GLY A 397 7.92 -20.40 -5.28
CA GLY A 397 8.42 -20.99 -6.53
C GLY A 397 7.93 -22.42 -6.81
N TRP A 398 7.24 -23.05 -5.86
CA TRP A 398 6.57 -24.34 -6.02
C TRP A 398 5.23 -24.24 -6.75
N LEU A 399 4.63 -23.04 -6.80
CA LEU A 399 3.43 -22.73 -7.57
C LEU A 399 3.80 -22.31 -9.00
N ARG A 400 2.91 -22.60 -9.95
CA ARG A 400 3.08 -22.26 -11.36
C ARG A 400 3.03 -20.76 -11.60
N VAL A 401 2.08 -20.07 -10.96
CA VAL A 401 1.96 -18.61 -10.99
C VAL A 401 2.90 -17.99 -9.96
N GLY A 402 2.98 -18.57 -8.77
CA GLY A 402 4.08 -18.31 -7.85
C GLY A 402 3.79 -17.16 -6.89
N HIS A 403 2.55 -17.02 -6.44
CA HIS A 403 2.06 -15.91 -5.63
C HIS A 403 1.69 -16.34 -4.21
N VAL A 404 1.61 -15.39 -3.28
CA VAL A 404 1.28 -15.68 -1.86
C VAL A 404 -0.24 -15.83 -1.66
N ASP A 405 -1.05 -15.12 -2.42
CA ASP A 405 -2.52 -15.17 -2.37
C ASP A 405 -3.09 -16.54 -2.80
N GLU A 406 -2.31 -17.36 -3.52
CA GLU A 406 -2.67 -18.73 -3.91
C GLU A 406 -2.79 -19.70 -2.72
N PHE A 407 -2.30 -19.31 -1.53
CA PHE A 407 -2.33 -20.21 -0.37
C PHE A 407 -2.40 -19.54 1.01
N ILE A 408 -2.30 -18.22 1.14
CA ILE A 408 -2.38 -17.51 2.42
C ILE A 408 -3.32 -16.30 2.32
N GLN A 409 -4.07 -16.07 3.39
CA GLN A 409 -4.77 -14.82 3.67
C GLN A 409 -4.85 -14.57 5.18
N PHE A 410 -5.37 -13.42 5.59
CA PHE A 410 -5.54 -13.07 7.00
C PHE A 410 -7.00 -12.78 7.34
N LEU A 411 -7.51 -13.41 8.39
CA LEU A 411 -8.93 -13.45 8.73
C LEU A 411 -9.19 -12.86 10.11
N PRO A 412 -10.34 -12.19 10.35
CA PRO A 412 -10.73 -11.80 11.69
C PRO A 412 -10.83 -13.04 12.59
N TYR A 413 -10.42 -12.92 13.85
CA TYR A 413 -10.45 -14.05 14.78
C TYR A 413 -10.52 -13.57 16.23
N ASP A 414 -11.25 -14.31 17.07
CA ASP A 414 -11.38 -14.00 18.49
C ASP A 414 -10.18 -14.53 19.29
N ASN A 415 -9.06 -13.80 19.23
CA ASN A 415 -7.84 -14.05 19.99
C ASN A 415 -7.13 -12.73 20.35
N GLU A 416 -5.96 -12.80 21.02
CA GLU A 416 -5.20 -11.61 21.40
C GLU A 416 -4.69 -10.77 20.22
N LEU A 417 -4.58 -11.37 19.02
CA LEU A 417 -4.20 -10.66 17.80
C LEU A 417 -5.39 -9.96 17.14
N GLY A 418 -6.63 -10.40 17.41
CA GLY A 418 -7.84 -10.00 16.68
C GLY A 418 -7.93 -10.61 15.28
N TRP A 419 -7.00 -11.49 14.92
CA TRP A 419 -6.90 -12.12 13.61
C TRP A 419 -6.11 -13.42 13.63
N THR A 420 -6.28 -14.22 12.58
CA THR A 420 -5.55 -15.46 12.35
C THR A 420 -5.11 -15.61 10.90
N ILE A 421 -4.28 -16.61 10.64
CA ILE A 421 -3.85 -17.01 9.30
C ILE A 421 -4.90 -18.00 8.75
N GLY A 422 -5.47 -17.67 7.60
CA GLY A 422 -6.12 -18.65 6.72
C GLY A 422 -5.07 -19.21 5.77
N ILE A 423 -4.95 -20.52 5.67
CA ILE A 423 -3.95 -21.17 4.81
C ILE A 423 -4.56 -22.35 4.05
N ALA A 424 -4.23 -22.50 2.77
CA ALA A 424 -4.66 -23.66 1.99
C ALA A 424 -4.14 -24.96 2.63
N SER A 425 -4.89 -26.05 2.49
CA SER A 425 -4.49 -27.37 2.97
C SER A 425 -4.86 -28.48 2.00
N PRO A 426 -3.87 -28.98 1.22
CA PRO A 426 -3.96 -30.23 0.47
C PRO A 426 -4.44 -31.41 1.30
N ASN A 427 -3.96 -31.53 2.55
CA ASN A 427 -4.36 -32.61 3.43
C ASN A 427 -5.87 -32.57 3.73
N GLU A 428 -6.44 -31.40 4.02
CA GLU A 428 -7.88 -31.28 4.25
C GLU A 428 -8.69 -31.58 2.98
N GLY A 429 -8.23 -31.12 1.81
CA GLY A 429 -8.84 -31.48 0.53
C GLY A 429 -8.87 -32.99 0.29
N VAL A 430 -7.71 -33.65 0.39
CA VAL A 430 -7.59 -35.12 0.22
C VAL A 430 -8.42 -35.87 1.27
N ARG A 431 -8.45 -35.41 2.53
CA ARG A 431 -9.24 -36.01 3.60
C ARG A 431 -10.73 -36.04 3.25
N ILE A 432 -11.29 -34.95 2.70
CA ILE A 432 -12.70 -34.88 2.32
C ILE A 432 -13.04 -35.93 1.24
N TYR A 433 -12.18 -36.07 0.22
CA TYR A 433 -12.36 -37.13 -0.79
C TYR A 433 -12.23 -38.53 -0.18
N GLN A 434 -11.28 -38.75 0.73
CA GLN A 434 -11.09 -40.04 1.39
C GLN A 434 -12.29 -40.42 2.26
N GLU A 435 -12.85 -39.48 3.02
CA GLU A 435 -14.06 -39.71 3.83
C GLU A 435 -15.26 -40.07 2.96
N ALA A 436 -15.41 -39.42 1.81
CA ALA A 436 -16.43 -39.78 0.83
C ALA A 436 -16.24 -41.20 0.27
N LEU A 437 -14.99 -41.58 -0.05
CA LEU A 437 -14.68 -42.95 -0.50
C LEU A 437 -14.99 -43.99 0.58
N ASP A 438 -14.57 -43.74 1.82
CA ASP A 438 -14.76 -44.64 2.96
C ASP A 438 -16.25 -44.81 3.32
N ALA A 439 -17.06 -43.78 3.07
CA ALA A 439 -18.52 -43.82 3.18
C ALA A 439 -19.22 -44.57 2.02
N GLY A 440 -18.47 -45.07 1.03
CA GLY A 440 -18.99 -45.85 -0.09
C GLY A 440 -19.41 -45.03 -1.31
N HIS A 441 -19.00 -43.76 -1.40
CA HIS A 441 -19.36 -42.86 -2.51
C HIS A 441 -18.31 -42.82 -3.63
N GLY A 442 -17.40 -43.79 -3.69
CA GLY A 442 -16.26 -43.80 -4.61
C GLY A 442 -16.60 -43.68 -6.10
N ASP A 443 -17.79 -44.13 -6.53
CA ASP A 443 -18.25 -44.08 -7.92
C ASP A 443 -18.93 -42.75 -8.30
N LEU A 444 -19.16 -41.85 -7.35
CA LEU A 444 -19.76 -40.54 -7.63
C LEU A 444 -18.76 -39.63 -8.35
N PRO A 445 -19.26 -38.69 -9.20
CA PRO A 445 -18.43 -37.65 -9.78
C PRO A 445 -17.64 -36.86 -8.72
N ALA A 446 -16.37 -36.58 -9.03
CA ALA A 446 -15.48 -35.81 -8.17
C ALA A 446 -15.79 -34.30 -8.15
N PHE A 447 -16.63 -33.83 -9.08
CA PHE A 447 -16.95 -32.42 -9.28
C PHE A 447 -18.46 -32.22 -9.47
N SER A 448 -18.99 -31.14 -8.92
CA SER A 448 -20.39 -30.71 -9.08
C SER A 448 -20.60 -29.71 -10.24
N PHE A 449 -19.51 -29.24 -10.86
CA PHE A 449 -19.56 -28.20 -11.90
C PHE A 449 -20.38 -28.64 -13.12
N ASP A 450 -21.52 -27.99 -13.34
CA ASP A 450 -22.34 -28.16 -14.54
C ASP A 450 -21.77 -27.32 -15.69
N ALA A 451 -20.91 -27.96 -16.49
CA ALA A 451 -20.31 -27.31 -17.63
C ALA A 451 -21.34 -27.01 -18.75
N GLU A 452 -22.43 -27.79 -18.89
CA GLU A 452 -23.29 -27.74 -20.08
C GLU A 452 -23.85 -26.34 -20.36
N ALA A 453 -24.36 -25.67 -19.33
CA ALA A 453 -24.90 -24.31 -19.44
C ALA A 453 -23.88 -23.27 -19.91
N GLN A 454 -22.59 -23.49 -19.61
CA GLN A 454 -21.51 -22.56 -19.93
C GLN A 454 -20.74 -22.94 -21.19
N LEU A 455 -20.69 -24.21 -21.57
CA LEU A 455 -20.02 -24.68 -22.80
C LEU A 455 -20.60 -24.00 -24.04
N ASP A 456 -21.93 -23.96 -24.14
CA ASP A 456 -22.63 -23.29 -25.23
C ASP A 456 -22.45 -21.76 -25.15
N ARG A 457 -22.58 -21.17 -23.95
CA ARG A 457 -22.43 -19.72 -23.74
C ARG A 457 -21.04 -19.22 -24.12
N PHE A 458 -20.00 -20.01 -23.83
CA PHE A 458 -18.60 -19.58 -23.94
C PHE A 458 -17.83 -20.22 -25.09
N ASN A 459 -18.46 -21.11 -25.86
CA ASN A 459 -17.83 -21.89 -26.92
C ASN A 459 -16.54 -22.58 -26.41
N ARG A 460 -16.70 -23.34 -25.33
CA ARG A 460 -15.63 -24.09 -24.65
C ARG A 460 -15.87 -25.59 -24.73
N THR A 461 -14.86 -26.35 -24.34
CA THR A 461 -14.96 -27.80 -24.14
C THR A 461 -14.81 -28.13 -22.66
N ALA A 462 -15.45 -29.22 -22.22
CA ALA A 462 -15.34 -29.69 -20.85
C ALA A 462 -13.91 -30.21 -20.60
N PRO A 463 -13.22 -29.75 -19.54
CA PRO A 463 -11.96 -30.33 -19.13
C PRO A 463 -12.11 -31.82 -18.77
N ALA A 464 -11.16 -32.66 -19.19
CA ALA A 464 -11.22 -34.10 -18.96
C ALA A 464 -11.31 -34.48 -17.47
N LYS A 465 -10.77 -33.63 -16.56
CA LYS A 465 -10.83 -33.84 -15.11
C LYS A 465 -12.27 -33.91 -14.56
N LEU A 466 -13.24 -33.25 -15.21
CA LEU A 466 -14.64 -33.26 -14.77
C LEU A 466 -15.30 -34.64 -14.86
N ASN A 467 -14.72 -35.57 -15.64
CA ASN A 467 -15.21 -36.94 -15.77
C ASN A 467 -14.66 -37.90 -14.69
N MET A 468 -13.78 -37.42 -13.80
CA MET A 468 -13.22 -38.25 -12.75
C MET A 468 -14.27 -38.57 -11.69
N THR A 469 -14.27 -39.82 -11.20
CA THR A 469 -14.93 -40.19 -9.96
C THR A 469 -14.07 -39.85 -8.74
N ILE A 470 -14.65 -39.88 -7.54
CA ILE A 470 -13.87 -39.77 -6.28
C ILE A 470 -12.74 -40.83 -6.25
N SER A 471 -13.04 -42.06 -6.68
CA SER A 471 -12.03 -43.12 -6.73
C SER A 471 -10.92 -42.83 -7.74
N ASP A 472 -11.24 -42.25 -8.90
CA ASP A 472 -10.22 -41.87 -9.90
C ASP A 472 -9.27 -40.80 -9.36
N VAL A 473 -9.79 -39.83 -8.61
CA VAL A 473 -8.99 -38.78 -7.96
C VAL A 473 -8.00 -39.41 -6.97
N LEU A 474 -8.49 -40.25 -6.05
CA LEU A 474 -7.67 -40.85 -4.99
C LEU A 474 -6.69 -41.91 -5.51
N ASN A 475 -7.03 -42.63 -6.58
CA ASN A 475 -6.15 -43.62 -7.21
C ASN A 475 -5.07 -43.00 -8.11
N ASN A 476 -5.13 -41.68 -8.37
CA ASN A 476 -4.13 -40.99 -9.16
C ASN A 476 -2.87 -40.69 -8.32
N GLN A 477 -1.88 -41.59 -8.41
CA GLN A 477 -0.64 -41.48 -7.63
C GLN A 477 0.09 -40.15 -7.85
N THR A 478 0.16 -39.65 -9.09
CA THR A 478 0.81 -38.35 -9.38
C THR A 478 0.09 -37.21 -8.67
N LEU A 479 -1.25 -37.22 -8.64
CA LEU A 479 -2.02 -36.21 -7.93
C LEU A 479 -1.76 -36.27 -6.42
N MET A 480 -1.70 -37.46 -5.83
CA MET A 480 -1.40 -37.64 -4.40
C MET A 480 0.03 -37.18 -4.06
N ASP A 481 1.03 -37.53 -4.88
CA ASP A 481 2.42 -37.11 -4.70
C ASP A 481 2.56 -35.58 -4.76
N VAL A 482 1.86 -34.94 -5.71
CA VAL A 482 1.83 -33.48 -5.85
C VAL A 482 1.16 -32.80 -4.64
N ASN A 483 0.06 -33.35 -4.12
CA ASN A 483 -0.59 -32.76 -2.94
C ASN A 483 0.27 -32.90 -1.68
N ALA A 484 0.98 -34.02 -1.49
CA ALA A 484 1.96 -34.17 -0.43
C ALA A 484 3.13 -33.18 -0.58
N TYR A 485 3.61 -32.97 -1.81
CA TYR A 485 4.62 -31.97 -2.12
C TYR A 485 4.15 -30.54 -1.82
N SER A 486 2.93 -30.18 -2.24
CA SER A 486 2.34 -28.87 -1.95
C SER A 486 2.18 -28.62 -0.45
N GLN A 487 1.68 -29.62 0.30
CA GLN A 487 1.52 -29.49 1.75
C GLN A 487 2.85 -29.21 2.44
N LYS A 488 3.94 -29.87 2.03
CA LYS A 488 5.28 -29.61 2.57
C LYS A 488 5.68 -28.13 2.42
N TRP A 489 5.43 -27.53 1.26
CA TRP A 489 5.77 -26.11 1.01
C TRP A 489 4.84 -25.14 1.74
N ILE A 490 3.57 -25.48 1.85
CA ILE A 490 2.61 -24.73 2.67
C ILE A 490 3.03 -24.75 4.15
N ASP A 491 3.37 -25.93 4.69
CA ASP A 491 3.84 -26.08 6.08
C ASP A 491 5.13 -25.29 6.30
N TRP A 492 6.08 -25.34 5.35
CA TRP A 492 7.32 -24.56 5.41
C TRP A 492 7.03 -23.05 5.57
N ASN A 493 6.13 -22.51 4.75
CA ASN A 493 5.77 -21.10 4.82
C ASN A 493 5.00 -20.76 6.10
N LEU A 494 4.14 -21.67 6.57
CA LEU A 494 3.47 -21.52 7.86
C LEU A 494 4.50 -21.46 9.01
N GLU A 495 5.56 -22.26 8.99
CA GLU A 495 6.64 -22.16 9.98
C GLU A 495 7.35 -20.81 9.93
N VAL A 496 7.59 -20.24 8.75
CA VAL A 496 8.18 -18.90 8.61
C VAL A 496 7.29 -17.85 9.28
N LEU A 497 5.98 -17.91 9.05
CA LEU A 497 5.01 -17.00 9.66
C LEU A 497 4.93 -17.19 11.18
N LEU A 498 4.78 -18.42 11.65
CA LEU A 498 4.67 -18.74 13.08
C LEU A 498 5.98 -18.51 13.84
N ALA A 499 7.14 -18.49 13.18
CA ALA A 499 8.40 -18.10 13.81
C ALA A 499 8.42 -16.61 14.20
N GLU A 500 7.67 -15.77 13.49
CA GLU A 500 7.62 -14.32 13.69
C GLU A 500 6.38 -13.87 14.46
N ILE A 501 5.21 -14.41 14.14
CA ILE A 501 3.91 -14.01 14.69
C ILE A 501 3.62 -14.84 15.96
N PRO A 502 3.23 -14.21 17.09
CA PRO A 502 2.85 -14.91 18.31
C PRO A 502 1.45 -15.54 18.22
N LEU A 503 1.19 -16.30 17.16
CA LEU A 503 -0.04 -17.04 16.93
C LEU A 503 0.16 -18.50 17.36
N ALA A 504 -0.84 -19.07 18.02
CA ALA A 504 -0.88 -20.49 18.34
C ALA A 504 -1.20 -21.31 17.08
N ARG A 505 -0.63 -22.50 16.92
CA ARG A 505 -0.82 -23.28 15.68
C ARG A 505 -2.29 -23.71 15.53
N GLU A 506 -2.92 -24.03 16.64
CA GLU A 506 -4.33 -24.42 16.74
C GLU A 506 -5.31 -23.34 16.28
N ASP A 507 -4.90 -22.06 16.34
CA ASP A 507 -5.71 -20.93 15.89
C ASP A 507 -5.67 -20.75 14.37
N VAL A 508 -4.74 -21.40 13.67
CA VAL A 508 -4.64 -21.36 12.20
C VAL A 508 -5.86 -22.05 11.58
N ILE A 509 -6.40 -21.43 10.54
CA ILE A 509 -7.57 -21.91 9.81
C ILE A 509 -7.07 -22.58 8.52
N HIS A 510 -7.21 -23.91 8.45
CA HIS A 510 -6.85 -24.70 7.28
C HIS A 510 -8.03 -24.77 6.31
N VAL A 511 -7.87 -24.16 5.13
CA VAL A 511 -8.89 -24.12 4.07
C VAL A 511 -8.66 -25.30 3.11
N PRO A 512 -9.68 -26.15 2.86
CA PRO A 512 -9.51 -27.30 1.98
C PRO A 512 -9.17 -26.83 0.56
N GLY A 513 -8.09 -27.38 0.01
CA GLY A 513 -7.64 -27.12 -1.35
C GLY A 513 -6.92 -28.36 -1.88
N MET A 514 -6.77 -28.49 -3.19
CA MET A 514 -5.92 -29.50 -3.81
C MET A 514 -5.18 -28.90 -4.99
N TYR A 515 -4.01 -29.43 -5.30
CA TYR A 515 -3.16 -29.00 -6.40
C TYR A 515 -2.94 -30.12 -7.42
N MET A 516 -2.60 -29.75 -8.64
CA MET A 516 -2.25 -30.65 -9.73
C MET A 516 -0.92 -30.24 -10.37
N ASP A 517 -0.23 -31.19 -10.97
CA ASP A 517 1.02 -30.94 -11.68
C ASP A 517 0.79 -29.99 -12.87
N ARG A 518 1.54 -28.90 -12.90
CA ARG A 518 1.62 -27.92 -13.99
C ARG A 518 3.06 -27.77 -14.50
N SER A 519 3.94 -28.70 -14.17
CA SER A 519 5.34 -28.71 -14.59
C SER A 519 5.47 -28.86 -16.10
N THR A 520 4.49 -29.51 -16.73
CA THR A 520 4.42 -29.64 -18.19
C THR A 520 3.86 -28.36 -18.80
N GLY A 521 4.75 -27.60 -19.43
CA GLY A 521 4.42 -26.38 -20.15
C GLY A 521 5.70 -25.59 -20.22
N GLY A 522 6.31 -25.54 -21.41
CA GLY A 522 7.58 -24.87 -21.60
C GLY A 522 7.52 -23.38 -21.27
N VAL A 523 8.64 -22.70 -21.50
CA VAL A 523 8.69 -21.25 -21.39
C VAL A 523 7.61 -20.64 -22.27
N TYR A 524 6.69 -19.89 -21.66
CA TYR A 524 5.80 -19.01 -22.40
C TYR A 524 6.60 -17.75 -22.75
N VAL A 525 6.84 -17.56 -24.05
CA VAL A 525 7.43 -16.36 -24.62
C VAL A 525 6.35 -15.61 -25.36
N ASN A 526 6.14 -14.35 -25.00
CA ASN A 526 5.22 -13.47 -25.73
C ASN A 526 5.65 -13.31 -27.20
N SER A 527 4.69 -12.96 -28.06
CA SER A 527 4.93 -12.77 -29.49
C SER A 527 5.91 -11.63 -29.82
N ASP A 528 6.15 -10.73 -28.87
CA ASP A 528 7.13 -9.65 -28.96
C ASP A 528 8.58 -10.11 -28.67
N GLY A 529 8.77 -11.39 -28.31
CA GLY A 529 10.09 -11.97 -27.99
C GLY A 529 10.67 -11.49 -26.65
N LEU A 530 9.92 -10.66 -25.91
CA LEU A 530 10.32 -10.10 -24.64
C LEU A 530 9.39 -10.70 -23.58
N SER A 531 9.86 -11.74 -22.88
CA SER A 531 9.47 -12.16 -21.51
C SER A 531 9.37 -13.68 -21.36
N TYR A 532 9.80 -14.17 -20.20
CA TYR A 532 9.55 -15.51 -19.69
C TYR A 532 8.45 -15.38 -18.64
N SER A 533 7.23 -15.88 -18.89
CA SER A 533 6.21 -15.86 -17.84
C SER A 533 6.55 -16.80 -16.69
N TRP A 534 7.12 -17.96 -17.04
CA TRP A 534 7.42 -19.04 -16.09
C TRP A 534 8.83 -19.59 -16.36
N PRO A 535 9.74 -19.56 -15.37
CA PRO A 535 11.05 -20.17 -15.51
C PRO A 535 10.91 -21.70 -15.63
N PRO A 536 11.91 -22.39 -16.22
CA PRO A 536 11.93 -23.84 -16.22
C PRO A 536 11.81 -24.41 -14.80
N VAL A 537 11.09 -25.52 -14.66
CA VAL A 537 10.98 -26.25 -13.40
C VAL A 537 12.36 -26.73 -12.98
N LEU A 538 12.75 -26.45 -11.73
CA LEU A 538 14.03 -26.88 -11.19
C LEU A 538 14.10 -28.41 -11.09
N GLN A 539 15.30 -28.95 -11.19
CA GLN A 539 15.51 -30.39 -11.08
C GLN A 539 15.04 -30.91 -9.72
N GLY A 540 14.10 -31.86 -9.73
CA GLY A 540 13.56 -32.48 -8.52
C GLY A 540 12.41 -31.72 -7.86
N GLU A 541 11.98 -30.59 -8.44
CA GLU A 541 10.84 -29.81 -7.97
C GLU A 541 9.64 -29.98 -8.92
N TYR A 542 8.44 -29.64 -8.42
CA TYR A 542 7.24 -29.45 -9.24
C TYR A 542 6.89 -27.96 -9.34
N GLN A 543 6.21 -27.59 -10.42
CA GLN A 543 5.34 -26.42 -10.45
C GLN A 543 3.89 -26.88 -10.44
N VAL A 544 3.12 -26.42 -9.47
CA VAL A 544 1.74 -26.90 -9.26
C VAL A 544 0.74 -25.77 -9.46
N GLY A 545 -0.51 -26.10 -9.75
CA GLY A 545 -1.63 -25.15 -9.76
C GLY A 545 -2.88 -25.78 -9.16
N ALA A 546 -3.90 -24.98 -8.88
CA ALA A 546 -5.12 -25.48 -8.25
C ALA A 546 -5.80 -26.59 -9.07
N PHE A 547 -6.24 -27.66 -8.39
CA PHE A 547 -6.92 -28.80 -9.01
C PHE A 547 -8.42 -28.54 -9.23
N PHE A 548 -9.06 -27.86 -8.28
CA PHE A 548 -10.38 -27.24 -8.36
C PHE A 548 -10.24 -25.76 -7.96
N PRO A 549 -11.22 -24.87 -8.22
CA PRO A 549 -11.12 -23.46 -7.86
C PRO A 549 -10.75 -23.28 -6.40
N GLY A 550 -9.60 -22.67 -6.14
CA GLY A 550 -8.96 -22.64 -4.82
C GLY A 550 -9.70 -21.72 -3.83
N PRO A 551 -10.45 -22.25 -2.82
CA PRO A 551 -11.29 -21.42 -1.95
C PRO A 551 -10.53 -20.45 -1.05
N ILE A 552 -9.21 -20.55 -1.01
CA ILE A 552 -8.30 -19.64 -0.29
C ILE A 552 -8.09 -18.31 -1.03
N ASN A 553 -8.23 -18.30 -2.36
CA ASN A 553 -7.91 -17.16 -3.23
C ASN A 553 -9.19 -16.35 -3.55
N GLY A 554 -9.79 -15.81 -2.49
CA GLY A 554 -11.01 -15.01 -2.54
C GLY A 554 -10.84 -13.65 -1.85
N VAL A 555 -11.94 -12.95 -1.57
CA VAL A 555 -11.90 -11.59 -1.02
C VAL A 555 -12.46 -11.53 0.40
N VAL A 556 -11.63 -11.08 1.35
CA VAL A 556 -12.02 -10.81 2.74
C VAL A 556 -12.66 -9.43 2.86
N ILE A 557 -13.92 -9.40 3.33
CA ILE A 557 -14.76 -8.20 3.47
C ILE A 557 -15.40 -8.21 4.87
N GLY A 558 -14.68 -7.72 5.89
CA GLY A 558 -15.19 -7.70 7.26
C GLY A 558 -15.58 -9.10 7.74
N SER A 559 -16.86 -9.33 8.04
CA SER A 559 -17.41 -10.64 8.42
C SER A 559 -17.98 -11.44 7.24
N HIS A 560 -17.62 -11.10 6.01
CA HIS A 560 -18.07 -11.77 4.79
C HIS A 560 -16.87 -12.16 3.92
N TYR A 561 -16.97 -13.30 3.25
CA TYR A 561 -15.94 -13.84 2.38
C TYR A 561 -16.51 -14.17 1.01
N ILE A 562 -15.91 -13.62 -0.06
CA ILE A 562 -16.25 -13.99 -1.43
C ILE A 562 -15.25 -15.05 -1.88
N SER A 563 -15.70 -16.30 -1.93
CA SER A 563 -14.87 -17.47 -2.27
C SER A 563 -15.04 -17.85 -3.74
N PRO A 564 -13.98 -18.32 -4.42
CA PRO A 564 -14.13 -19.20 -5.57
C PRO A 564 -15.00 -20.41 -5.19
N ASN A 565 -15.90 -20.83 -6.08
CA ASN A 565 -16.71 -22.03 -5.85
C ASN A 565 -15.89 -23.30 -6.12
N PRO A 566 -15.63 -24.17 -5.11
CA PRO A 566 -14.77 -25.33 -5.31
C PRO A 566 -15.38 -26.42 -6.21
N PHE A 567 -16.70 -26.44 -6.37
CA PHE A 567 -17.43 -27.45 -7.13
C PHE A 567 -17.04 -28.90 -6.79
N GLY A 568 -17.12 -29.29 -5.52
CA GLY A 568 -16.76 -30.61 -5.03
C GLY A 568 -17.80 -31.71 -5.29
N PRO A 569 -17.57 -32.93 -4.77
CA PRO A 569 -18.53 -34.02 -4.90
C PRO A 569 -19.85 -33.72 -4.19
N VAL A 570 -20.98 -34.08 -4.81
CA VAL A 570 -22.32 -33.96 -4.19
C VAL A 570 -22.71 -35.26 -3.52
N ILE A 571 -22.85 -35.23 -2.19
CA ILE A 571 -23.28 -36.37 -1.37
C ILE A 571 -24.53 -35.96 -0.60
N ASP A 572 -25.59 -36.76 -0.72
CA ASP A 572 -26.91 -36.47 -0.11
C ASP A 572 -27.45 -35.06 -0.43
N GLY A 573 -27.15 -34.57 -1.64
CA GLY A 573 -27.58 -33.25 -2.13
C GLY A 573 -26.72 -32.08 -1.67
N VAL A 574 -25.59 -32.32 -1.01
CA VAL A 574 -24.67 -31.30 -0.50
C VAL A 574 -23.32 -31.44 -1.19
N ASP A 575 -22.78 -30.32 -1.70
CA ASP A 575 -21.38 -30.22 -2.11
C ASP A 575 -20.49 -30.22 -0.86
N VAL A 576 -19.75 -31.32 -0.65
CA VAL A 576 -19.01 -31.52 0.59
C VAL A 576 -17.78 -30.62 0.72
N LEU A 577 -17.21 -30.14 -0.40
CA LEU A 577 -16.12 -29.17 -0.35
C LEU A 577 -16.66 -27.79 0.02
N SER A 578 -17.73 -27.33 -0.64
CA SER A 578 -18.34 -26.03 -0.34
C SER A 578 -18.80 -25.94 1.11
N LYS A 579 -19.42 -27.01 1.63
CA LYS A 579 -19.79 -27.08 3.05
C LYS A 579 -18.57 -27.01 3.98
N ALA A 580 -17.49 -27.73 3.68
CA ALA A 580 -16.27 -27.66 4.48
C ALA A 580 -15.65 -26.26 4.46
N VAL A 581 -15.70 -25.57 3.32
CA VAL A 581 -15.27 -24.17 3.19
C VAL A 581 -16.12 -23.26 4.10
N GLU A 582 -17.44 -23.36 4.05
CA GLU A 582 -18.35 -22.60 4.92
C GLU A 582 -18.03 -22.83 6.40
N GLU A 583 -17.85 -24.09 6.82
CA GLU A 583 -17.53 -24.45 8.20
C GLU A 583 -16.18 -23.86 8.67
N VAL A 584 -15.18 -23.84 7.78
CA VAL A 584 -13.85 -23.30 8.06
C VAL A 584 -13.89 -21.78 8.24
N TYR A 585 -14.58 -21.03 7.36
CA TYR A 585 -14.72 -19.57 7.50
C TYR A 585 -15.68 -19.18 8.63
N ALA A 586 -16.66 -20.01 8.97
CA ALA A 586 -17.51 -19.80 10.14
C ALA A 586 -16.71 -19.79 11.46
N ARG A 587 -15.55 -20.48 11.52
CA ARG A 587 -14.63 -20.38 12.67
C ARG A 587 -14.06 -18.97 12.85
N ALA A 588 -13.93 -18.20 11.77
CA ALA A 588 -13.56 -16.78 11.78
C ALA A 588 -14.77 -15.84 11.95
N GLY A 589 -15.96 -16.39 12.19
CA GLY A 589 -17.20 -15.62 12.28
C GLY A 589 -17.64 -15.04 10.93
N MET A 590 -17.23 -15.66 9.82
CA MET A 590 -17.49 -15.16 8.47
C MET A 590 -18.56 -15.97 7.74
N ASN A 591 -19.38 -15.28 6.94
CA ASN A 591 -20.26 -15.91 5.96
C ASN A 591 -19.57 -16.00 4.61
N VAL A 592 -19.90 -17.04 3.82
CA VAL A 592 -19.31 -17.25 2.50
C VAL A 592 -20.31 -16.99 1.40
N THR A 593 -19.88 -16.33 0.33
CA THR A 593 -20.57 -16.30 -0.96
C THR A 593 -19.65 -16.89 -2.02
N PHE A 594 -20.15 -17.89 -2.73
CA PHE A 594 -19.41 -18.54 -3.80
C PHE A 594 -19.61 -17.82 -5.12
N VAL A 595 -18.51 -17.53 -5.81
CA VAL A 595 -18.47 -17.00 -7.18
C VAL A 595 -18.02 -18.10 -8.12
N ASP A 596 -18.75 -18.27 -9.21
CA ASP A 596 -18.31 -19.13 -10.30
C ASP A 596 -17.29 -18.39 -11.18
N ASP A 597 -16.03 -18.77 -11.01
CA ASP A 597 -14.89 -18.29 -11.79
C ASP A 597 -14.26 -19.40 -12.64
N PHE A 598 -14.95 -20.54 -12.82
CA PHE A 598 -14.34 -21.75 -13.37
C PHE A 598 -13.73 -21.51 -14.76
N TYR A 599 -14.50 -20.96 -15.69
CA TYR A 599 -14.01 -20.63 -17.04
C TYR A 599 -13.33 -19.26 -17.14
N SER A 600 -13.59 -18.34 -16.21
CA SER A 600 -13.05 -16.98 -16.27
C SER A 600 -11.62 -16.90 -15.78
N HIS A 601 -11.32 -17.50 -14.62
CA HIS A 601 -10.01 -17.39 -13.97
C HIS A 601 -9.41 -18.78 -13.69
N HIS A 602 -10.17 -19.73 -13.12
CA HIS A 602 -9.62 -21.02 -12.67
C HIS A 602 -8.90 -21.78 -13.79
N MET A 603 -9.54 -21.91 -14.96
CA MET A 603 -8.96 -22.58 -16.13
C MET A 603 -7.72 -21.86 -16.71
N SER A 604 -7.48 -20.61 -16.30
CA SER A 604 -6.32 -19.78 -16.63
C SER A 604 -5.30 -19.65 -15.48
N SER A 605 -5.41 -20.48 -14.43
CA SER A 605 -4.50 -20.56 -13.26
C SER A 605 -4.59 -19.41 -12.26
N GLY A 606 -5.74 -18.76 -12.09
CA GLY A 606 -5.99 -17.87 -10.96
C GLY A 606 -7.44 -18.00 -10.51
N GLU A 607 -7.87 -17.28 -9.48
CA GLU A 607 -9.23 -17.38 -8.96
C GLU A 607 -9.84 -15.98 -8.74
N VAL A 608 -10.94 -15.89 -7.99
CA VAL A 608 -11.65 -14.65 -7.65
C VAL A 608 -10.71 -13.53 -7.20
N HIS A 609 -9.77 -13.79 -6.28
CA HIS A 609 -8.84 -12.77 -5.80
C HIS A 609 -7.96 -12.28 -6.95
N CYS A 610 -7.35 -13.17 -7.74
CA CYS A 610 -6.54 -12.79 -8.90
C CYS A 610 -7.29 -11.89 -9.92
N GLY A 611 -8.59 -12.14 -10.10
CA GLY A 611 -9.48 -11.41 -11.02
C GLY A 611 -10.07 -10.11 -10.47
N SER A 612 -9.83 -9.81 -9.19
CA SER A 612 -10.41 -8.65 -8.49
C SER A 612 -9.34 -7.87 -7.73
N ASN A 613 -9.73 -6.75 -7.11
CA ASN A 613 -8.91 -6.01 -6.15
C ASN A 613 -9.86 -5.21 -5.24
N THR A 614 -9.34 -4.51 -4.23
CA THR A 614 -10.15 -3.76 -3.25
C THR A 614 -9.58 -2.38 -2.99
N LEU A 615 -10.44 -1.36 -2.97
CA LEU A 615 -10.11 -0.08 -2.34
C LEU A 615 -10.58 -0.14 -0.88
N ARG A 616 -9.67 0.14 0.04
CA ARG A 616 -9.92 0.05 1.49
C ARG A 616 -9.71 1.39 2.18
N GLN A 617 -10.29 1.56 3.36
CA GLN A 617 -10.16 2.77 4.18
C GLN A 617 -8.69 3.19 4.37
N THR A 618 -8.44 4.49 4.47
CA THR A 618 -7.09 5.11 4.53
C THR A 618 -6.85 5.90 5.83
N ASP A 619 -7.71 5.71 6.83
CA ASP A 619 -7.76 6.44 8.10
C ASP A 619 -6.93 5.81 9.23
N MET A 620 -6.02 4.88 8.89
CA MET A 620 -5.12 4.30 9.88
C MET A 620 -4.12 5.34 10.40
N VAL A 621 -4.01 5.41 11.73
CA VAL A 621 -3.07 6.27 12.45
C VAL A 621 -1.73 5.54 12.62
N TRP A 622 -0.94 5.43 11.55
CA TRP A 622 0.30 4.63 11.54
C TRP A 622 1.43 5.21 12.43
N TRP A 623 1.34 6.49 12.80
CA TRP A 623 2.35 7.23 13.55
C TRP A 623 2.18 7.16 15.08
N GLU A 624 1.10 6.58 15.56
CA GLU A 624 0.83 6.28 16.99
C GLU A 624 1.08 4.83 17.32
#